data_AF-A0A9P6A644-F1
#
_entry.id   AF-A0A9P6A644-F1
#
_cell.length_a   1.000
_cell.length_b   1.000
_cell.length_c   1.000
_cell.angle_alpha   90.00
_cell.angle_beta   90.00
_cell.angle_gamma   90.00
#
_symmetry.space_group_name_H-M   'P 1'
#
loop_
_entity.id
_entity.type
_entity.pdbx_description
1 polymer ?
#
loop_
_entity_poly.entity_id
_entity_poly.type
_entity_poly.pdbx_seq_one_letter_code
_entity_poly.pdbx_strand_id
1 'polypeptide(L)' 'ADDDKLYCVCKTKYDEDRVMIACDRCDEWYHTQCVSMTDLEVDLVDQFICPLCIQR' A
#
# COMPACT_ATOMS: atom_id res chain seq x y z
N ALA A 1 -12.80 -3.36 -19.67
CA ALA A 1 -11.69 -4.20 -19.16
C ALA A 1 -10.76 -3.28 -18.37
N ASP A 2 -11.10 -3.02 -17.11
CA ASP A 2 -10.34 -2.13 -16.20
C ASP A 2 -9.63 -2.98 -15.13
N ASP A 3 -9.15 -4.17 -15.52
CA ASP A 3 -8.56 -5.18 -14.61
C ASP A 3 -7.02 -5.18 -14.66
N ASP A 4 -6.42 -4.08 -15.13
CA ASP A 4 -4.96 -3.96 -15.30
C ASP A 4 -4.39 -2.71 -14.61
N LYS A 5 -5.14 -2.12 -13.67
CA LYS A 5 -4.55 -1.10 -12.79
C LYS A 5 -3.67 -1.81 -11.78
N LEU A 6 -2.36 -1.74 -12.04
CA LEU A 6 -1.32 -2.25 -11.18
C LEU A 6 -1.02 -1.22 -10.10
N TYR A 7 -1.11 -1.64 -8.85
CA TYR A 7 -0.82 -0.85 -7.67
C TYR A 7 0.39 -1.44 -6.93
N CYS A 8 0.85 -0.70 -5.91
CA CYS A 8 2.01 -1.05 -5.08
C CYS A 8 3.34 -1.12 -5.88
N VAL A 9 4.45 -1.21 -5.14
CA VAL A 9 5.80 -1.42 -5.71
C VAL A 9 5.93 -2.72 -6.50
N CYS A 10 5.07 -3.70 -6.21
CA CYS A 10 5.05 -4.99 -6.90
C CYS A 10 4.30 -4.95 -8.23
N LYS A 11 3.67 -3.82 -8.60
CA LYS A 11 2.83 -3.67 -9.79
C LYS A 11 1.86 -4.85 -9.92
N THR A 12 1.06 -5.07 -8.88
CA THR A 12 0.08 -6.14 -8.82
C THR A 12 -1.32 -5.55 -8.89
N LYS A 13 -2.27 -6.34 -9.39
CA LYS A 13 -3.68 -5.96 -9.45
C LYS A 13 -4.23 -5.71 -8.04
N TYR A 14 -5.35 -5.00 -7.99
CA TYR A 14 -6.13 -4.92 -6.76
C TYR A 14 -6.68 -6.31 -6.42
N ASP A 15 -6.37 -6.79 -5.21
CA ASP A 15 -6.87 -8.04 -4.66
C ASP A 15 -7.69 -7.72 -3.40
N GLU A 16 -8.97 -8.11 -3.37
CA GLU A 16 -9.83 -7.94 -2.20
C GLU A 16 -9.36 -8.75 -0.99
N ASP A 17 -8.65 -9.86 -1.23
CA ASP A 17 -8.06 -10.72 -0.21
C ASP A 17 -6.78 -10.10 0.41
N ARG A 18 -6.21 -9.07 -0.21
CA ARG A 18 -4.98 -8.42 0.26
C ARG A 18 -5.30 -7.06 0.87
N VAL A 19 -4.81 -6.84 2.08
CA VAL A 19 -4.92 -5.53 2.73
C VAL A 19 -4.00 -4.54 2.01
N MET A 20 -4.58 -3.40 1.62
CA MET A 20 -3.89 -2.29 1.02
C MET A 20 -4.00 -1.05 1.89
N ILE A 21 -2.97 -0.22 1.86
CA ILE A 21 -2.89 1.03 2.60
C ILE A 21 -2.48 2.17 1.66
N ALA A 22 -3.14 3.30 1.81
CA ALA A 22 -2.86 4.50 1.02
C ALA A 22 -1.77 5.34 1.71
N CYS A 23 -0.78 5.78 0.92
CA CYS A 23 0.29 6.63 1.41
C CYS A 23 -0.13 8.11 1.43
N ASP A 24 -0.04 8.78 2.58
CA ASP A 24 -0.40 10.20 2.74
C ASP A 24 0.51 11.16 1.95
N ARG A 25 1.73 10.72 1.59
CA ARG A 25 2.70 11.54 0.85
C ARG A 25 2.55 11.51 -0.66
N CYS A 26 2.23 10.34 -1.23
CA CYS A 26 2.15 10.16 -2.68
C CYS A 26 0.76 9.75 -3.17
N ASP A 27 -0.20 9.58 -2.26
CA ASP A 27 -1.57 9.15 -2.55
C ASP A 27 -1.65 7.83 -3.35
N GLU A 28 -0.63 6.98 -3.21
CA GLU A 28 -0.56 5.67 -3.84
C GLU A 28 -0.93 4.55 -2.87
N TRP A 29 -1.48 3.47 -3.45
CA TRP A 29 -1.89 2.28 -2.72
C TRP A 29 -0.77 1.25 -2.68
N TYR A 30 -0.47 0.75 -1.49
CA TYR A 30 0.57 -0.23 -1.24
C TYR A 30 0.01 -1.42 -0.46
N HIS A 31 0.47 -2.62 -0.78
CA HIS A 31 0.18 -3.80 0.03
C HIS A 31 0.96 -3.71 1.34
N THR A 32 0.26 -3.91 2.46
CA THR A 32 0.84 -3.94 3.82
C THR A 32 2.03 -4.90 3.87
N GLN A 33 1.85 -6.07 3.27
CA GLN A 33 2.86 -7.12 3.13
C GLN A 33 4.07 -6.69 2.28
N CYS A 34 3.90 -5.85 1.26
CA CYS A 34 5.01 -5.35 0.42
C CYS A 34 5.82 -4.24 1.10
N VAL A 35 5.21 -3.50 2.01
CA VAL A 35 5.88 -2.44 2.80
C VAL A 35 6.30 -2.93 4.18
N SER A 36 6.25 -4.24 4.41
CA SER A 36 6.58 -4.89 5.69
C SER A 36 5.79 -4.31 6.87
N MET A 37 4.54 -3.90 6.63
CA MET A 37 3.59 -3.59 7.68
C MET A 37 2.73 -4.81 8.00
N THR A 38 2.46 -4.98 9.28
CA THR A 38 1.52 -5.98 9.78
C THR A 38 0.10 -5.43 9.72
N ASP A 39 -0.91 -6.26 9.49
CA ASP A 39 -2.32 -5.83 9.43
C ASP A 39 -2.79 -5.14 10.73
N LEU A 40 -2.20 -5.51 11.86
CA LEU A 40 -2.42 -4.86 13.16
C LEU A 40 -1.90 -3.42 13.20
N GLU A 41 -0.78 -3.14 12.54
CA GLU A 41 -0.22 -1.79 12.51
C GLU A 41 -1.04 -0.88 11.60
N VAL A 42 -1.69 -1.46 10.58
CA VAL A 42 -2.54 -0.74 9.62
C VAL A 42 -3.81 -0.20 10.26
N ASP A 43 -4.39 -0.94 11.20
CA ASP A 43 -5.54 -0.47 11.97
C ASP A 43 -5.17 0.65 12.96
N LEU A 44 -3.92 0.64 13.44
CA LEU A 44 -3.40 1.61 14.41
C LEU A 44 -2.75 2.84 13.76
N VAL A 45 -2.46 2.80 12.45
CA VAL A 45 -1.76 3.87 11.76
C VAL A 45 -2.75 4.90 11.21
N ASP A 46 -2.68 6.11 11.77
CA ASP A 46 -3.50 7.26 11.31
C ASP A 46 -2.93 7.87 10.01
N GLN A 47 -1.60 7.90 9.89
CA GLN A 47 -0.88 8.37 8.71
C GLN A 47 0.17 7.37 8.27
N PHE A 48 -0.07 6.73 7.13
CA PHE A 48 0.91 5.85 6.52
C PHE A 48 1.77 6.61 5.51
N ILE A 49 3.09 6.49 5.65
CA ILE A 49 4.05 6.97 4.65
C ILE A 49 4.82 5.76 4.14
N CYS A 50 4.77 5.53 2.82
CA CYS A 50 5.44 4.40 2.21
C CYS A 50 6.97 4.53 2.32
N PRO A 51 7.72 3.41 2.35
CA PRO A 51 9.17 3.43 2.48
C PRO A 51 9.87 4.20 1.35
N LEU A 52 9.26 4.27 0.16
CA LEU A 52 9.75 5.09 -0.95
C LEU A 52 9.72 6.59 -0.65
N CYS A 53 8.69 7.05 0.08
CA CYS A 53 8.57 8.43 0.52
C CYS A 53 9.43 8.72 1.75
N ILE A 54 9.65 7.73 2.64
CA ILE A 54 10.55 7.86 3.80
C ILE A 54 12.02 7.92 3.35
N GLN A 55 12.38 7.18 2.30
CA GLN A 55 13.73 7.13 1.76
C GLN A 55 14.04 8.28 0.77
N ARG A 56 13.09 9.19 0.55
CA ARG A 56 13.22 10.35 -0.34
C ARG A 56 13.48 11.66 0.39
#